data_AF-A0A3D0JWR3-F1
#
_entry.id   AF-A0A3D0JWR3-F1
#
_cell.length_a   1.000
_cell.length_b   1.000
_cell.length_c   1.000
_cell.angle_alpha   90.00
_cell.angle_beta   90.00
_cell.angle_gamma   90.00
#
_symmetry.space_group_name_H-M   'P 1'
#
loop_
_entity.id
_entity.type
_entity.pdbx_description
1 polymer ?
#
loop_
_entity_poly.entity_id
_entity_poly.type
_entity_poly.pdbx_seq_one_letter_code
_entity_poly.pdbx_strand_id
1 'polypeptide(L)'
;MTERLNNDFQFIEVGRKDPKKKLLRQRKKEFVEIYDNFKPAQAADQAHRCLGCGNPYCEWKCPVHNFIPNWLKLVSEGNILAAAELSHQTNTLPEVCGRVCPQDRLCEGACTLNDGFGAVTIGSVEKYITDTAFAMGWRPDMSRVVPTGKRVAVIGAGPAGLGCADVLVRNGVTPVVFDK
;
A
#
# COMPACT_ATOMS: atom_id res chain seq x y z
N MET A 1 -17.95 -3.72 16.33
CA MET A 1 -17.90 -5.08 15.77
C MET A 1 -18.28 -4.94 14.31
N THR A 2 -17.29 -4.89 13.42
CA THR A 2 -17.50 -4.76 11.98
C THR A 2 -18.06 -6.10 11.49
N GLU A 3 -19.33 -6.14 11.11
CA GLU A 3 -19.89 -7.28 10.40
C GLU A 3 -18.97 -7.56 9.21
N ARG A 4 -18.38 -8.75 9.17
CA ARG A 4 -17.71 -9.24 7.99
C ARG A 4 -18.71 -9.13 6.86
N LEU A 5 -18.35 -8.41 5.79
CA LEU A 5 -19.06 -8.52 4.53
C LEU A 5 -18.92 -9.99 4.10
N ASN A 6 -19.89 -10.84 4.45
CA ASN A 6 -19.94 -12.24 4.05
C ASN A 6 -20.52 -12.31 2.63
N ASN A 7 -19.87 -11.63 1.68
CA ASN A 7 -20.29 -11.60 0.29
C ASN A 7 -19.09 -11.86 -0.62
N ASP A 8 -18.82 -13.12 -0.92
CA ASP A 8 -17.74 -13.51 -1.83
C ASP A 8 -17.92 -12.94 -3.26
N PHE A 9 -19.11 -12.41 -3.57
CA PHE A 9 -19.48 -11.82 -4.86
C PHE A 9 -19.68 -10.30 -4.82
N GLN A 10 -19.15 -9.61 -3.81
CA GLN A 10 -19.32 -8.15 -3.66
C GLN A 10 -18.91 -7.36 -4.92
N PHE A 11 -17.94 -7.85 -5.69
CA PHE A 11 -17.50 -7.21 -6.94
C PHE A 11 -18.59 -7.12 -8.03
N ILE A 12 -19.67 -7.93 -7.94
CA ILE A 12 -20.83 -7.88 -8.84
C ILE A 12 -21.72 -6.69 -8.49
N GLU A 13 -21.95 -6.46 -7.19
CA GLU A 13 -22.85 -5.42 -6.69
C GLU A 13 -22.15 -4.06 -6.56
N VAL A 14 -20.87 -4.09 -6.19
CA VAL A 14 -20.05 -2.91 -5.96
C VAL A 14 -19.04 -2.77 -7.10
N GLY A 15 -19.36 -1.85 -8.01
CA GLY A 15 -18.43 -1.45 -9.08
C GLY A 15 -17.15 -0.80 -8.55
N ARG A 16 -16.11 -0.80 -9.38
CA ARG A 16 -14.85 -0.09 -9.13
C ARG A 16 -15.13 1.40 -8.92
N LYS A 17 -14.56 1.99 -7.86
CA LYS A 17 -14.61 3.43 -7.60
C LYS A 17 -13.22 3.92 -7.20
N ASP A 18 -12.68 4.87 -7.97
CA ASP A 18 -11.45 5.56 -7.56
C ASP A 18 -11.75 6.66 -6.51
N PRO A 19 -10.74 7.11 -5.74
CA PRO A 19 -10.91 8.24 -4.84
C PRO A 19 -11.33 9.52 -5.56
N LYS A 20 -12.03 10.40 -4.84
CA LYS A 20 -12.52 11.66 -5.40
C LYS A 20 -11.36 12.53 -5.87
N LYS A 21 -11.50 13.08 -7.07
CA LYS A 21 -10.55 14.05 -7.63
C LYS A 21 -10.97 15.47 -7.25
N LYS A 22 -10.00 16.30 -6.89
CA LYS A 22 -10.20 17.75 -6.74
C LYS A 22 -10.60 18.38 -8.07
N LEU A 23 -11.40 19.46 -7.99
CA LEU A 23 -11.94 20.14 -9.16
C LEU A 23 -10.82 20.71 -10.04
N LEU A 24 -11.05 20.71 -11.36
CA LEU A 24 -10.09 21.21 -12.36
C LEU A 24 -9.63 22.65 -12.05
N ARG A 25 -10.55 23.52 -11.62
CA ARG A 25 -10.26 24.92 -11.32
C ARG A 25 -9.26 25.08 -10.17
N GLN A 26 -9.28 24.17 -9.20
CA GLN A 26 -8.37 24.18 -8.04
C GLN A 26 -6.98 23.67 -8.43
N ARG A 27 -6.90 22.46 -9.02
CA ARG A 27 -5.62 21.83 -9.41
C ARG A 27 -4.86 22.53 -10.54
N LYS A 28 -5.45 23.55 -11.17
CA LYS A 28 -4.76 24.45 -12.12
C LYS A 28 -3.99 25.57 -11.44
N LYS A 29 -4.39 25.95 -10.21
CA LYS A 29 -3.86 27.12 -9.49
C LYS A 29 -3.04 26.73 -8.28
N GLU A 30 -3.35 25.59 -7.67
CA GLU A 30 -2.75 25.12 -6.43
C GLU A 30 -1.93 23.85 -6.67
N PHE A 31 -0.72 23.79 -6.10
CA PHE A 31 0.09 22.57 -6.08
C PHE A 31 -0.35 21.70 -4.89
N VAL A 32 -1.38 20.90 -5.12
CA VAL A 32 -2.01 20.05 -4.10
C VAL A 32 -2.14 18.62 -4.62
N GLU A 33 -2.17 17.64 -3.71
CA GLU A 33 -2.54 16.27 -4.08
C GLU A 33 -3.94 16.25 -4.70
N ILE A 34 -4.06 15.66 -5.89
CA ILE A 34 -5.25 15.72 -6.75
C ILE A 34 -6.33 14.75 -6.26
N TYR A 35 -5.92 13.59 -5.74
CA TYR A 35 -6.82 12.55 -5.26
C TYR A 35 -6.93 12.62 -3.74
N ASP A 36 -8.16 12.63 -3.26
CA ASP A 36 -8.44 12.47 -1.84
C ASP A 36 -8.10 11.05 -1.38
N ASN A 37 -8.06 10.83 -0.06
CA ASN A 37 -8.03 9.48 0.49
C ASN A 37 -9.40 8.85 0.48
N PHE A 38 -9.44 7.51 0.45
CA PHE A 38 -10.67 6.81 0.75
C PHE A 38 -11.11 7.08 2.19
N LYS A 39 -12.42 7.20 2.37
CA LYS A 39 -13.02 7.05 3.70
C LYS A 39 -12.99 5.57 4.11
N PRO A 40 -13.03 5.26 5.42
CA PRO A 40 -12.94 3.87 5.89
C PRO A 40 -13.93 2.91 5.23
N ALA A 41 -15.21 3.31 5.11
CA ALA A 41 -16.22 2.48 4.44
C ALA A 41 -15.90 2.25 2.96
N GLN A 42 -15.40 3.27 2.25
CA GLN A 42 -15.05 3.14 0.83
C GLN A 42 -13.83 2.23 0.64
N ALA A 43 -12.83 2.35 1.51
CA ALA A 43 -11.65 1.50 1.47
C ALA A 43 -12.02 0.03 1.77
N ALA A 44 -12.85 -0.21 2.78
CA ALA A 44 -13.36 -1.54 3.09
C ALA A 44 -14.15 -2.13 1.92
N ASP A 45 -15.07 -1.37 1.34
CA ASP A 45 -15.89 -1.81 0.20
C ASP A 45 -15.04 -2.17 -1.03
N GLN A 46 -14.07 -1.31 -1.38
CA GLN A 46 -13.21 -1.53 -2.54
C GLN A 46 -12.19 -2.66 -2.30
N ALA A 47 -11.69 -2.80 -1.07
CA ALA A 47 -10.81 -3.91 -0.71
C ALA A 47 -11.54 -5.26 -0.72
N HIS A 48 -12.80 -5.26 -0.29
CA HIS A 48 -13.65 -6.45 -0.25
C HIS A 48 -14.05 -6.98 -1.62
N ARG A 49 -13.91 -6.18 -2.69
CA ARG A 49 -14.02 -6.69 -4.08
C ARG A 49 -12.95 -7.74 -4.40
N CYS A 50 -11.89 -7.88 -3.61
CA CYS A 50 -10.85 -8.89 -3.82
C CYS A 50 -11.41 -10.32 -3.69
N LEU A 51 -11.12 -11.17 -4.69
CA LEU A 51 -11.55 -12.58 -4.72
C LEU A 51 -10.76 -13.48 -3.76
N GLY A 52 -9.64 -13.02 -3.20
CA GLY A 52 -8.73 -13.90 -2.46
C GLY A 52 -8.17 -15.03 -3.32
N CYS A 53 -7.78 -14.73 -4.57
CA CYS A 53 -7.30 -15.71 -5.54
C CYS A 53 -6.21 -16.64 -4.97
N GLY A 54 -6.33 -17.94 -5.19
CA GLY A 54 -5.30 -18.91 -4.76
C GLY A 54 -3.94 -18.71 -5.45
N ASN A 55 -3.93 -18.25 -6.71
CA ASN A 55 -2.74 -17.77 -7.39
C ASN A 55 -2.91 -16.27 -7.73
N PRO A 56 -2.44 -15.36 -6.85
CA PRO A 56 -2.72 -13.95 -7.00
C PRO A 56 -1.76 -13.28 -7.98
N TYR A 57 -2.19 -13.15 -9.25
CA TYR A 57 -1.40 -12.49 -10.30
C TYR A 57 -1.01 -11.04 -9.97
N CYS A 58 -1.79 -10.35 -9.14
CA CYS A 58 -1.46 -9.02 -8.66
C CYS A 58 -0.17 -8.99 -7.83
N GLU A 59 0.09 -10.00 -6.98
CA GLU A 59 1.33 -10.12 -6.23
C GLU A 59 2.50 -10.44 -7.15
N TRP A 60 2.30 -11.37 -8.09
CA TRP A 60 3.35 -11.76 -9.04
C TRP A 60 3.78 -10.60 -9.94
N LYS A 61 2.83 -9.76 -10.37
CA LYS A 61 3.13 -8.60 -11.22
C LYS A 61 3.68 -7.40 -10.43
N CYS A 62 3.49 -7.38 -9.12
CA CYS A 62 4.11 -6.38 -8.26
C CYS A 62 5.62 -6.67 -8.14
N PRO A 63 6.52 -5.74 -8.49
CA PRO A 63 7.97 -6.00 -8.45
C PRO A 63 8.53 -6.35 -7.06
N VAL A 64 7.83 -5.96 -6.00
CA VAL A 64 8.20 -6.27 -4.61
C VAL A 64 7.40 -7.43 -4.02
N HIS A 65 6.53 -8.07 -4.82
CA HIS A 65 5.71 -9.21 -4.40
C HIS A 65 4.93 -8.98 -3.09
N ASN A 66 4.33 -7.78 -3.00
CA ASN A 66 3.45 -7.41 -1.88
C ASN A 66 2.38 -8.48 -1.64
N PHE A 67 2.05 -8.74 -0.37
CA PHE A 67 0.97 -9.67 0.03
C PHE A 67 -0.43 -9.09 -0.17
N ILE A 68 -0.76 -8.75 -1.42
CA ILE A 68 -1.89 -7.89 -1.80
C ILE A 68 -3.25 -8.39 -1.27
N PRO A 69 -3.70 -9.62 -1.56
CA PRO A 69 -4.97 -10.13 -1.07
C PRO A 69 -5.03 -10.17 0.45
N ASN A 70 -3.90 -10.41 1.13
CA ASN A 70 -3.84 -10.53 2.59
C ASN A 70 -4.07 -9.18 3.27
N TRP A 71 -3.37 -8.12 2.84
CA TRP A 71 -3.62 -6.80 3.42
C TRP A 71 -4.95 -6.19 2.95
N LEU A 72 -5.45 -6.54 1.75
CA LEU A 72 -6.80 -6.15 1.32
C LEU A 72 -7.87 -6.75 2.23
N LYS A 73 -7.72 -8.03 2.61
CA LYS A 73 -8.59 -8.68 3.59
C LYS A 73 -8.54 -7.98 4.95
N LEU A 74 -7.36 -7.62 5.44
CA LEU A 74 -7.23 -6.89 6.69
C LEU A 74 -7.94 -5.52 6.64
N VAL A 75 -7.88 -4.81 5.50
CA VAL A 75 -8.61 -3.56 5.30
C VAL A 75 -10.13 -3.77 5.30
N SER A 76 -10.64 -4.80 4.64
CA SER A 76 -12.08 -5.08 4.64
C SER A 76 -12.60 -5.46 6.03
N GLU A 77 -11.74 -6.03 6.88
CA GLU A 77 -12.03 -6.33 8.29
C GLU A 77 -11.80 -5.13 9.23
N GLY A 78 -11.24 -4.03 8.72
CA GLY A 78 -10.94 -2.81 9.47
C GLY A 78 -9.63 -2.87 10.28
N ASN A 79 -8.79 -3.88 10.08
CA ASN A 79 -7.54 -4.07 10.78
C ASN A 79 -6.37 -3.32 10.11
N ILE A 80 -6.40 -1.99 10.17
CA ILE A 80 -5.48 -1.11 9.43
C ILE A 80 -4.03 -1.24 9.91
N LEU A 81 -3.79 -1.38 11.21
CA LEU A 81 -2.42 -1.48 11.74
C LEU A 81 -1.74 -2.78 11.31
N ALA A 82 -2.47 -3.90 11.30
CA ALA A 82 -1.93 -5.15 10.78
C ALA A 82 -1.71 -5.10 9.26
N ALA A 83 -2.61 -4.41 8.53
CA ALA A 83 -2.43 -4.19 7.10
C ALA A 83 -1.15 -3.39 6.81
N ALA A 84 -0.89 -2.32 7.59
CA ALA A 84 0.31 -1.51 7.45
C ALA A 84 1.59 -2.32 7.75
N GLU A 85 1.59 -3.12 8.83
CA GLU A 85 2.71 -4.00 9.15
C GLU A 85 2.99 -4.97 8.00
N LEU A 86 1.95 -5.59 7.45
CA LEU A 86 2.09 -6.55 6.34
C LEU A 86 2.56 -5.88 5.04
N SER A 87 2.06 -4.69 4.71
CA SER A 87 2.54 -3.93 3.54
C SER A 87 4.02 -3.56 3.68
N HIS A 88 4.47 -3.19 4.88
CA HIS A 88 5.87 -2.83 5.13
C HIS A 88 6.84 -4.02 5.21
N GLN A 89 6.37 -5.27 5.23
CA GLN A 89 7.24 -6.45 5.23
C GLN A 89 7.98 -6.65 3.90
N THR A 90 7.38 -6.20 2.79
CA THR A 90 7.92 -6.41 1.44
C THR A 90 8.22 -5.10 0.72
N ASN A 91 7.59 -4.00 1.15
CA ASN A 91 7.79 -2.68 0.58
C ASN A 91 8.29 -1.69 1.65
N THR A 92 9.42 -1.04 1.41
CA THR A 92 9.92 0.01 2.32
C THR A 92 9.05 1.27 2.27
N LEU A 93 8.48 1.60 1.11
CA LEU A 93 7.78 2.87 0.86
C LEU A 93 6.36 2.68 0.27
N PRO A 94 5.48 1.87 0.89
CA PRO A 94 4.11 1.67 0.42
C PRO A 94 3.32 2.98 0.29
N GLU A 95 3.60 3.97 1.13
CA GLU A 95 2.98 5.30 1.08
C GLU A 95 3.34 6.07 -0.20
N VAL A 96 4.50 5.79 -0.78
CA VAL A 96 4.92 6.36 -2.08
C VAL A 96 4.39 5.49 -3.21
N CYS A 97 4.59 4.17 -3.14
CA CYS A 97 4.18 3.22 -4.18
C CYS A 97 2.67 3.28 -4.48
N GLY A 98 1.83 3.37 -3.45
CA GLY A 98 0.38 3.51 -3.61
C GLY A 98 -0.04 4.77 -4.39
N ARG A 99 0.83 5.78 -4.46
CA ARG A 99 0.58 7.06 -5.16
C ARG A 99 1.16 7.12 -6.58
N VAL A 100 2.35 6.54 -6.79
CA VAL A 100 3.14 6.80 -8.01
C VAL A 100 3.37 5.58 -8.89
N CYS A 101 3.13 4.35 -8.40
CA CYS A 101 3.27 3.16 -9.23
C CYS A 101 2.31 3.23 -10.42
N PRO A 102 2.69 2.77 -11.63
CA PRO A 102 1.78 2.62 -12.76
C PRO A 102 0.96 1.34 -12.57
N GLN A 103 -0.04 1.35 -11.68
CA GLN A 103 -0.76 0.13 -11.29
C GLN A 103 -1.48 -0.55 -12.47
N ASP A 104 -1.90 0.23 -13.47
CA ASP A 104 -2.52 -0.24 -14.73
C ASP A 104 -1.63 -1.21 -15.52
N ARG A 105 -0.30 -1.11 -15.36
CA ARG A 105 0.69 -1.99 -16.01
C ARG A 105 1.26 -3.03 -15.05
N LEU A 106 0.93 -2.92 -13.77
CA LEU A 106 1.43 -3.74 -12.68
C LEU A 106 0.28 -4.51 -12.00
N CYS A 107 0.12 -4.35 -10.69
CA CYS A 107 -0.79 -5.14 -9.86
C CYS A 107 -2.26 -5.05 -10.28
N GLU A 108 -2.77 -3.85 -10.62
CA GLU A 108 -4.16 -3.68 -11.06
C GLU A 108 -4.36 -4.19 -12.48
N GLY A 109 -3.38 -3.97 -13.37
CA GLY A 109 -3.38 -4.52 -14.72
C GLY A 109 -3.47 -6.04 -14.76
N ALA A 110 -2.87 -6.72 -13.78
CA ALA A 110 -2.87 -8.17 -13.64
C ALA A 110 -4.02 -8.71 -12.75
N CYS A 111 -4.87 -7.85 -12.20
CA CYS A 111 -5.99 -8.30 -11.36
C CYS A 111 -6.98 -9.12 -12.19
N THR A 112 -7.41 -10.28 -11.69
CA THR A 112 -8.39 -11.14 -12.36
C THR A 112 -9.70 -10.41 -12.69
N LEU A 113 -10.11 -9.45 -11.86
CA LEU A 113 -11.30 -8.63 -12.09
C LEU A 113 -11.11 -7.51 -13.10
N ASN A 114 -9.89 -7.27 -13.59
CA ASN A 114 -9.64 -6.18 -14.53
C ASN A 114 -10.37 -6.38 -15.87
N ASP A 115 -10.63 -7.63 -16.23
CA ASP A 115 -11.45 -7.98 -17.40
C ASP A 115 -12.94 -7.92 -17.03
N GLY A 116 -13.66 -6.93 -17.55
CA GLY A 116 -15.11 -6.76 -17.38
C GLY A 116 -15.55 -6.02 -16.11
N PHE A 117 -15.12 -6.45 -14.92
CA PHE A 117 -15.59 -5.88 -13.64
C PHE A 117 -14.78 -4.67 -13.15
N GLY A 118 -13.60 -4.44 -13.73
CA GLY A 118 -12.62 -3.45 -13.30
C GLY A 118 -11.85 -3.90 -12.06
N ALA A 119 -10.53 -3.78 -12.11
CA ALA A 119 -9.62 -4.24 -11.07
C ALA A 119 -9.95 -3.66 -9.68
N VAL A 120 -9.53 -4.38 -8.63
CA VAL A 120 -9.46 -3.82 -7.27
C VAL A 120 -8.57 -2.58 -7.30
N THR A 121 -8.94 -1.52 -6.58
CA THR A 121 -8.15 -0.26 -6.50
C THR A 121 -6.98 -0.40 -5.54
N ILE A 122 -6.07 -1.34 -5.83
CA ILE A 122 -4.94 -1.76 -4.99
C ILE A 122 -4.11 -0.56 -4.54
N GLY A 123 -3.69 0.31 -5.47
CA GLY A 123 -2.83 1.45 -5.12
C GLY A 123 -3.51 2.46 -4.19
N SER A 124 -4.80 2.71 -4.42
CA SER A 124 -5.58 3.62 -3.58
C SER A 124 -5.85 3.04 -2.18
N VAL A 125 -5.97 1.71 -2.06
CA VAL A 125 -6.09 1.06 -0.75
C VAL A 125 -4.74 1.03 -0.01
N GLU A 126 -3.62 0.80 -0.71
CA GLU A 126 -2.26 0.90 -0.13
C GLU A 126 -1.99 2.31 0.43
N LYS A 127 -2.37 3.35 -0.32
CA LYS A 127 -2.35 4.74 0.14
C LYS A 127 -3.20 4.94 1.40
N TYR A 128 -4.42 4.41 1.42
CA TYR A 128 -5.32 4.51 2.56
C TYR A 128 -4.76 3.83 3.82
N ILE A 129 -4.19 2.62 3.68
CA ILE A 129 -3.57 1.88 4.79
C ILE A 129 -2.50 2.73 5.45
N THR A 130 -1.54 3.20 4.65
CA THR A 130 -0.34 3.87 5.15
C THR A 130 -0.66 5.22 5.77
N ASP A 131 -1.46 6.06 5.09
CA ASP A 131 -1.86 7.37 5.62
C ASP A 131 -2.66 7.24 6.93
N THR A 132 -3.58 6.28 6.99
CA THR A 132 -4.41 6.05 8.18
C THR A 132 -3.58 5.49 9.33
N ALA A 133 -2.69 4.53 9.06
CA ALA A 133 -1.80 3.97 10.06
C ALA A 133 -0.87 5.04 10.65
N PHE A 134 -0.28 5.90 9.81
CA PHE A 134 0.52 7.03 10.30
C PHE A 134 -0.29 7.99 11.17
N ALA A 135 -1.52 8.31 10.77
CA ALA A 135 -2.42 9.15 11.58
C ALA A 135 -2.78 8.50 12.93
N MET A 136 -2.82 7.17 12.99
CA MET A 136 -3.00 6.38 14.21
C MET A 136 -1.71 6.23 15.05
N GLY A 137 -0.59 6.81 14.60
CA GLY A 137 0.69 6.75 15.31
C GLY A 137 1.53 5.51 15.02
N TRP A 138 1.20 4.74 13.97
CA TRP A 138 1.98 3.57 13.59
C TRP A 138 3.42 3.93 13.22
N ARG A 139 4.35 3.11 13.69
CA ARG A 139 5.78 3.12 13.36
C ARG A 139 6.27 1.66 13.31
N PRO A 140 7.28 1.34 12.49
CA PRO A 140 7.89 0.02 12.51
C PRO A 140 8.40 -0.37 13.90
N ASP A 141 8.11 -1.60 14.34
CA ASP A 141 8.67 -2.14 15.58
C ASP A 141 10.11 -2.60 15.37
N MET A 142 11.05 -1.89 16.00
CA MET A 142 12.48 -2.18 15.95
C MET A 142 13.01 -2.84 17.23
N SER A 143 12.14 -3.16 18.20
CA SER A 143 12.51 -3.65 19.53
C SER A 143 13.25 -4.99 19.52
N ARG A 144 13.07 -5.81 18.48
CA ARG A 144 13.68 -7.13 18.31
C ARG A 144 14.96 -7.13 17.47
N VAL A 145 15.37 -5.98 16.97
CA VAL A 145 16.56 -5.88 16.12
C VAL A 145 17.82 -5.96 16.98
N VAL A 146 18.69 -6.92 16.68
CA VAL A 146 19.98 -7.11 17.38
C VAL A 146 21.08 -6.36 16.65
N PRO A 147 21.77 -5.38 17.29
CA PRO A 147 22.86 -4.65 16.65
C PRO A 147 24.02 -5.58 16.28
N THR A 148 24.50 -5.44 15.05
CA THR A 148 25.66 -6.19 14.53
C THR A 148 26.99 -5.51 14.82
N GLY A 149 26.97 -4.24 15.25
CA GLY A 149 28.15 -3.38 15.38
C GLY A 149 28.77 -2.91 14.05
N LYS A 150 28.22 -3.36 12.90
CA LYS A 150 28.69 -2.97 11.57
C LYS A 150 28.07 -1.64 11.13
N ARG A 151 28.81 -0.88 10.32
CA ARG A 151 28.39 0.41 9.77
C ARG A 151 28.57 0.43 8.25
N VAL A 152 27.58 0.95 7.52
CA VAL A 152 27.58 1.03 6.05
C VAL A 152 27.25 2.45 5.62
N ALA A 153 28.03 3.00 4.70
CA ALA A 153 27.73 4.28 4.05
C ALA A 153 26.83 4.06 2.83
N VAL A 154 25.75 4.85 2.73
CA VAL A 154 24.82 4.87 1.60
C VAL A 154 24.91 6.25 0.96
N ILE A 155 25.27 6.32 -0.33
CA ILE A 155 25.40 7.58 -1.06
C ILE A 155 24.14 7.83 -1.88
N GLY A 156 23.38 8.87 -1.52
CA GLY A 156 22.11 9.27 -2.12
C GLY A 156 20.91 8.93 -1.23
N ALA A 157 20.04 9.92 -0.98
CA ALA A 157 18.81 9.79 -0.19
C ALA A 157 17.54 9.56 -1.03
N GLY A 158 17.69 9.09 -2.27
CA GLY A 158 16.55 8.66 -3.11
C GLY A 158 15.93 7.33 -2.64
N PRO A 159 14.86 6.84 -3.32
CA PRO A 159 14.16 5.61 -2.93
C PRO A 159 15.08 4.39 -2.78
N ALA A 160 16.09 4.25 -3.65
CA ALA A 160 17.05 3.15 -3.56
C ALA A 160 17.92 3.24 -2.29
N GLY A 161 18.40 4.43 -1.94
CA GLY A 161 19.24 4.64 -0.75
C GLY A 161 18.46 4.47 0.54
N LEU A 162 17.26 5.04 0.62
CA LEU A 162 16.37 4.88 1.77
C LEU A 162 15.88 3.43 1.91
N GLY A 163 15.55 2.75 0.80
CA GLY A 163 15.25 1.31 0.78
C GLY A 163 16.40 0.46 1.30
N CYS A 164 17.63 0.74 0.84
CA CYS A 164 18.82 0.07 1.33
C CYS A 164 19.02 0.30 2.84
N ALA A 165 18.88 1.55 3.30
CA ALA A 165 19.01 1.90 4.71
C ALA A 165 17.96 1.19 5.59
N ASP A 166 16.70 1.12 5.16
CA ASP A 166 15.63 0.41 5.85
C ASP A 166 15.94 -1.09 6.03
N VAL A 167 16.36 -1.76 4.96
CA VAL A 167 16.75 -3.18 5.03
C VAL A 167 17.97 -3.37 5.95
N LEU A 168 18.97 -2.51 5.86
CA LEU A 168 20.17 -2.59 6.71
C LEU A 168 19.83 -2.41 8.19
N VAL A 169 19.03 -1.39 8.54
CA VAL A 169 18.69 -1.10 9.94
C VAL A 169 17.83 -2.20 10.55
N ARG A 170 16.89 -2.79 9.78
CA ARG A 170 16.09 -3.95 10.22
C ARG A 170 16.91 -5.21 10.48
N ASN A 171 18.08 -5.31 9.86
CA ASN A 171 19.05 -6.40 10.07
C ASN A 171 20.17 -6.02 11.06
N GLY A 172 20.02 -4.92 11.81
CA GLY A 172 20.95 -4.52 12.88
C GLY A 172 22.27 -3.90 12.39
N VAL A 173 22.39 -3.57 11.10
CA VAL A 173 23.51 -2.79 10.57
C VAL A 173 23.20 -1.30 10.74
N THR A 174 24.20 -0.48 11.05
CA THR A 174 24.02 0.98 11.14
C THR A 174 24.26 1.64 9.78
N PRO A 175 23.20 2.01 9.02
CA PRO A 175 23.36 2.78 7.80
C PRO A 175 23.71 4.24 8.12
N VAL A 176 24.50 4.87 7.25
CA VAL A 176 24.76 6.30 7.25
C VAL A 176 24.47 6.81 5.86
N VAL A 177 23.39 7.57 5.73
CA VAL A 177 22.99 8.14 4.45
C VAL A 177 23.70 9.48 4.26
N PHE A 178 24.37 9.64 3.13
CA PHE A 178 24.99 10.89 2.70
C PHE A 178 24.22 11.40 1.48
N ASP A 179 23.83 12.66 1.51
CA ASP A 179 23.17 13.34 0.40
C ASP A 179 23.84 14.70 0.16
N LYS A 180 23.65 15.28 -1.03
CA LYS A 180 24.33 16.51 -1.47
C LYS A 180 23.54 17.77 -1.13
#